data_AF-A0A8R1XV93-F1
#
_entry.id   AF-A0A8R1XV93-F1
#
_cell.length_a   1.000
_cell.length_b   1.000
_cell.length_c   1.000
_cell.angle_alpha   90.00
_cell.angle_beta   90.00
_cell.angle_gamma   90.00
#
_symmetry.space_group_name_H-M   'P 1'
#
loop_
_entity.id
_entity.type
_entity.pdbx_description
1 polymer ?
#
loop_
_entity_poly.entity_id
_entity_poly.type
_entity_poly.pdbx_seq_one_letter_code
_entity_poly.pdbx_strand_id
1 'polypeptide(L)' 'MPNKLKIRLLRAARQIVAEYDLEDSVMTLTIEYPADYPLSVPLIEDEKTIVSRETRRKWLLQLTMFLTHQVL' A
#
# COMPACT_ATOMS: atom_id res chain seq x y z
N MET A 1 -6.17 21.90 1.00
CA MET A 1 -5.20 21.34 1.96
C MET A 1 -4.10 20.67 1.15
N PRO A 2 -2.80 20.98 1.35
CA PRO A 2 -1.75 20.37 0.54
C PRO A 2 -1.79 18.84 0.74
N ASN A 3 -1.63 18.09 -0.35
CA ASN A 3 -1.65 16.63 -0.33
C ASN A 3 -0.63 16.12 0.70
N LYS A 4 -1.13 15.61 1.83
CA LYS A 4 -0.33 14.93 2.85
C LYS A 4 0.15 13.54 2.41
N LEU A 5 -0.17 13.13 1.18
CA LEU A 5 0.21 11.85 0.59
C LEU A 5 1.41 12.03 -0.34
N LYS A 6 2.50 11.30 -0.06
CA LYS A 6 3.67 11.16 -0.91
C LYS A 6 3.76 9.72 -1.41
N ILE A 7 3.97 9.53 -2.71
CA ILE A 7 4.11 8.21 -3.31
C ILE A 7 5.50 8.08 -3.93
N ARG A 8 6.20 6.99 -3.62
CA ARG A 8 7.54 6.67 -4.10
C ARG A 8 7.52 5.30 -4.77
N LEU A 9 8.10 5.23 -5.97
CA LEU A 9 8.28 3.98 -6.70
C LEU A 9 9.74 3.53 -6.62
N LEU A 10 9.98 2.44 -5.90
CA LEU A 10 11.29 1.82 -5.77
C LEU A 10 11.39 0.67 -6.78
N ARG A 11 11.68 1.00 -8.05
CA ARG A 11 11.66 0.02 -9.15
C ARG A 11 12.58 -1.18 -8.92
N ALA A 12 13.78 -0.95 -8.41
CA ALA A 12 14.75 -2.01 -8.15
C ALA A 12 14.25 -3.02 -7.10
N ALA A 13 13.51 -2.54 -6.10
CA ALA A 13 12.89 -3.37 -5.07
C ALA A 13 11.46 -3.84 -5.47
N ARG A 14 10.95 -3.43 -6.64
CA ARG A 14 9.56 -3.66 -7.07
C ARG A 14 8.53 -3.22 -6.01
N GLN A 15 8.82 -2.11 -5.33
CA GLN A 15 7.99 -1.60 -4.24
C GLN A 15 7.34 -0.26 -4.59
N ILE A 16 6.11 -0.07 -4.14
CA ILE A 16 5.42 1.22 -4.07
C ILE A 16 5.27 1.58 -2.60
N VAL A 17 5.79 2.73 -2.21
CA VAL A 17 5.70 3.24 -0.83
C VAL A 17 4.85 4.50 -0.84
N ALA A 18 3.78 4.49 -0.07
CA ALA A 18 2.90 5.63 0.14
C ALA A 18 3.02 6.09 1.60
N GLU A 19 3.48 7.33 1.79
CA GLU A 19 3.59 7.98 3.09
C GLU A 19 2.46 8.99 3.22
N TYR A 20 1.63 8.83 4.23
CA TYR A 20 0.57 9.75 4.59
C TYR A 20 0.93 10.49 5.87
N ASP A 21 1.26 11.77 5.72
CA ASP A 21 1.53 12.67 6.84
C ASP A 21 0.23 12.89 7.64
N LEU A 22 0.23 12.47 8.89
CA LEU A 22 -0.77 12.81 9.90
C LEU A 22 -0.19 13.92 10.78
N GLU A 23 -1.01 14.62 11.56
CA GLU A 23 -0.53 15.77 12.33
C GLU A 23 0.58 15.39 13.34
N ASP A 24 0.44 14.24 14.00
CA ASP A 24 1.38 13.73 15.00
C ASP A 24 2.13 12.45 14.57
N SER A 25 1.88 11.94 13.36
CA SER A 25 2.44 10.65 12.91
C SER A 25 2.57 10.61 11.38
N VAL A 26 3.23 9.58 10.85
CA VAL A 26 3.22 9.28 9.42
C VAL A 26 2.77 7.84 9.28
N MET A 27 1.70 7.61 8.55
CA MET A 27 1.27 6.25 8.18
C MET A 27 1.98 5.88 6.88
N THR A 28 2.62 4.72 6.86
CA THR A 28 3.29 4.20 5.66
C THR A 28 2.55 2.99 5.16
N LEU A 29 2.33 2.90 3.85
CA LEU A 29 1.82 1.73 3.16
C LEU A 29 2.85 1.30 2.11
N THR A 30 3.32 0.07 2.20
CA THR A 30 4.28 -0.52 1.26
C THR A 30 3.60 -1.65 0.51
N ILE A 31 3.65 -1.60 -0.81
CA ILE A 31 3.21 -2.67 -1.70
C ILE A 31 4.44 -3.22 -2.39
N GLU A 32 4.75 -4.49 -2.15
CA GLU A 32 5.86 -5.20 -2.77
C GLU A 32 5.34 -6.20 -3.80
N TYR A 33 5.79 -6.06 -5.04
CA TYR A 33 5.42 -6.98 -6.11
C TYR A 33 6.39 -8.16 -6.17
N PRO A 34 5.91 -9.40 -6.02
CA PRO A 34 6.74 -10.59 -6.08
C PRO A 34 7.30 -10.79 -7.49
N ALA A 35 8.41 -11.52 -7.61
CA ALA A 35 9.14 -11.69 -8.87
C ALA A 35 8.26 -12.20 -10.03
N ASP A 36 7.35 -13.11 -9.69
CA ASP A 36 6.45 -13.89 -10.54
C ASP A 36 5.05 -13.26 -10.71
N TYR A 37 4.85 -12.00 -10.30
CA TYR A 37 3.61 -11.27 -10.60
C TYR A 37 3.25 -11.35 -12.10
N PRO A 38 1.98 -11.65 -12.49
CA PRO A 38 0.78 -11.71 -11.65
C PRO A 38 0.44 -13.11 -11.07
N LEU A 39 1.32 -14.11 -11.15
CA LEU A 39 1.05 -15.45 -10.60
C LEU A 39 0.94 -15.44 -9.07
N SER A 40 1.78 -14.65 -8.40
CA SER A 40 1.70 -14.37 -6.97
C SER A 40 1.15 -12.97 -6.71
N VAL A 41 0.46 -12.83 -5.58
CA VAL A 41 -0.15 -11.57 -5.14
C VAL A 41 0.89 -10.63 -4.52
N PRO A 42 0.77 -9.31 -4.67
CA PRO A 42 1.60 -8.34 -3.96
C PRO A 42 1.48 -8.48 -2.44
N LEU A 43 2.61 -8.35 -1.73
CA LEU A 43 2.62 -8.20 -0.28
C LEU A 43 2.27 -6.74 0.04
N ILE A 44 1.32 -6.53 0.95
CA ILE A 44 0.90 -5.20 1.39
C ILE A 44 1.14 -5.08 2.89
N GLU A 45 2.04 -4.18 3.26
CA GLU A 45 2.41 -3.89 4.64
C GLU A 45 2.08 -2.45 4.97
N ASP A 46 1.74 -2.20 6.23
CA ASP A 46 1.47 -0.86 6.73
C ASP A 46 2.10 -0.68 8.11
N GLU A 47 2.61 0.52 8.33
CA GLU A 47 3.23 0.93 9.58
C GLU A 47 2.46 2.10 10.18
N LYS A 48 2.44 2.15 11.53
CA LYS A 48 1.83 3.24 12.31
C LYS A 48 0.37 3.51 11.92
N THR A 49 -0.40 2.45 11.67
CA THR A 49 -1.79 2.62 11.25
C THR A 49 -2.68 3.16 12.36
N ILE A 50 -3.36 4.25 12.04
CA ILE A 50 -4.31 4.92 12.92
C ILE A 50 -5.73 4.36 12.84
N VAL A 51 -5.97 3.45 11.90
CA VAL A 51 -7.28 2.85 11.66
C VAL A 51 -7.45 1.57 12.47
N SER A 52 -8.70 1.25 12.82
CA SER A 52 -8.99 -0.01 13.51
C SER A 52 -8.55 -1.22 12.67
N ARG A 53 -8.29 -2.35 13.34
CA ARG A 53 -7.91 -3.61 12.69
C ARG A 53 -8.93 -4.06 11.63
N GLU A 54 -10.22 -3.84 11.87
CA GLU A 54 -11.30 -4.17 10.93
C GLU A 54 -11.27 -3.27 9.70
N THR A 55 -11.04 -1.96 9.89
CA THR A 55 -10.92 -0.99 8.80
C THR A 55 -9.70 -1.29 7.94
N ARG A 56 -8.56 -1.55 8.58
CA ARG A 56 -7.33 -2.03 7.92
C ARG A 56 -7.61 -3.26 7.07
N ARG A 57 -8.26 -4.29 7.63
CA ARG A 57 -8.59 -5.51 6.90
C ARG A 57 -9.44 -5.23 5.67
N LYS A 58 -10.45 -4.36 5.77
CA LYS A 58 -11.30 -3.97 4.63
C LYS A 58 -10.49 -3.27 3.54
N TRP A 59 -9.62 -2.35 3.90
CA TRP A 59 -8.75 -1.66 2.94
C TRP A 59 -7.79 -2.60 2.23
N LEU A 60 -7.14 -3.51 2.97
CA LEU A 60 -6.25 -4.51 2.38
C LEU A 60 -7.00 -5.40 1.38
N LEU A 61 -8.20 -5.88 1.73
CA LEU A 61 -9.03 -6.65 0.81
C LEU A 61 -9.38 -5.85 -0.46
N GLN A 62 -9.77 -4.59 -0.32
CA GLN A 62 -10.07 -3.72 -1.46
C GLN A 62 -8.86 -3.48 -2.36
N LEU A 63 -7.69 -3.22 -1.77
CA LEU A 63 -6.44 -3.03 -2.51
C LEU A 63 -6.02 -4.32 -3.21
N THR A 64 -6.04 -5.46 -2.54
CA THR A 64 -5.72 -6.75 -3.18
C THR A 64 -6.66 -7.03 -4.34
N MET A 65 -7.97 -6.88 -4.16
CA MET A 65 -8.94 -7.06 -5.25
C MET A 65 -8.66 -6.13 -6.44
N PHE A 66 -8.34 -4.87 -6.17
CA PHE A 66 -8.00 -3.92 -7.22
C PHE A 66 -6.73 -4.35 -7.97
N LEU A 67 -5.66 -4.65 -7.26
CA LEU A 67 -4.38 -5.04 -7.85
C LEU A 67 -4.45 -6.35 -8.64
N THR A 68 -5.26 -7.32 -8.21
CA THR A 68 -5.39 -8.61 -8.92
C THR A 68 -6.28 -8.54 -10.16
N HIS A 69 -7.23 -7.59 -10.22
CA HIS A 69 -8.18 -7.48 -11.34
C HIS A 69 -7.86 -6.35 -12.32
N GLN A 70 -6.86 -5.51 -12.05
CA GLN A 70 -6.30 -4.63 -13.06
C GLN A 70 -5.48 -5.44 -14.08
N VAL A 71 -6.20 -6.09 -14.99
CA VAL A 71 -5.66 -6.46 -16.29
C VAL A 71 -5.64 -5.17 -17.11
N LEU A 72 -4.44 -4.72 -17.47
CA LEU A 72 -4.17 -3.60 -18.38
C LEU A 72 -4.98 -3.70 -19.67
#